data_AF-A0A183TW03-F1
#
_entry.id   AF-A0A183TW03-F1
#
_cell.length_a   1.000
_cell.length_b   1.000
_cell.length_c   1.000
_cell.angle_alpha   90.00
_cell.angle_beta   90.00
_cell.angle_gamma   90.00
#
_symmetry.space_group_name_H-M   'P 1'
#
loop_
_entity.id
_entity.type
_entity.pdbx_description
1 polymer ?
#
loop_
_entity_poly.entity_id
_entity_poly.type
_entity_poly.pdbx_seq_one_letter_code
_entity_poly.pdbx_strand_id
1 'polypeptide(L)' 'DILILIVLKDASNRDDYRLALNTFHCYSAYHRYRLLVIDFATNKTLQRICDQKDVRLYRLALIELFVHMMRRIQRK' A
#
# COMPACT_ATOMS: atom_id res chain seq x y z
N ASP A 1 -7.86 -5.47 -15.36
CA ASP A 1 -7.54 -5.98 -14.00
C ASP A 1 -7.21 -4.79 -13.12
N ILE A 2 -7.79 -4.69 -11.91
CA ILE A 2 -7.63 -3.52 -11.02
C ILE A 2 -7.04 -4.00 -9.68
N LEU A 3 -5.98 -3.31 -9.23
CA LEU A 3 -5.33 -3.51 -7.93
C LEU A 3 -5.54 -2.27 -7.06
N ILE A 4 -6.06 -2.46 -5.85
CA ILE A 4 -6.09 -1.45 -4.80
C ILE A 4 -4.90 -1.70 -3.88
N LEU A 5 -4.06 -0.68 -3.72
CA LEU A 5 -2.92 -0.69 -2.80
C LEU A 5 -3.17 0.29 -1.66
N ILE A 6 -3.06 -0.19 -0.43
CA ILE A 6 -3.10 0.62 0.79
C ILE A 6 -1.76 0.50 1.49
N VAL A 7 -1.12 1.62 1.78
CA VAL A 7 0.13 1.67 2.54
C VAL A 7 -0.14 2.34 3.88
N LEU A 8 0.07 1.58 4.95
CA LEU A 8 0.01 2.04 6.33
C LEU A 8 1.40 2.48 6.76
N LYS A 9 1.49 3.51 7.60
CA LYS A 9 2.77 3.95 8.16
C LYS A 9 3.36 2.87 9.08
N ASP A 10 2.55 2.33 9.99
CA ASP A 10 2.94 1.24 10.90
C ASP A 10 1.69 0.49 11.43
N ALA A 11 1.90 -0.49 12.31
CA ALA A 11 0.85 -1.34 12.87
C ALA A 11 -0.23 -0.56 13.64
N SER A 12 0.09 0.59 14.25
CA SER A 12 -0.90 1.38 15.00
C SER A 12 -1.99 1.93 14.08
N ASN A 13 -1.64 2.26 12.83
CA ASN A 13 -2.60 2.75 11.83
C ASN A 13 -3.65 1.71 11.43
N ARG A 14 -3.43 0.44 11.74
CA ARG A 14 -4.37 -0.63 11.40
C ARG A 14 -5.66 -0.51 12.23
N ASP A 15 -5.54 -0.15 13.50
CA ASP A 15 -6.68 0.08 14.37
C ASP A 15 -7.34 1.43 14.08
N ASP A 16 -6.53 2.49 13.90
CA ASP A 16 -7.02 3.83 13.57
C ASP A 16 -7.84 3.85 12.27
N TYR A 17 -7.43 3.07 11.27
CA TYR A 17 -8.09 2.98 9.96
C TYR A 17 -8.91 1.70 9.77
N ARG A 18 -9.25 0.99 10.85
CA ARG A 18 -10.00 -0.28 10.76
C ARG A 18 -11.27 -0.17 9.93
N LEU A 19 -12.03 0.92 10.10
CA LEU A 19 -13.25 1.16 9.32
C LEU A 19 -12.94 1.29 7.82
N ALA A 20 -11.95 2.08 7.45
CA ALA A 20 -11.56 2.25 6.05
C ALA A 20 -11.05 0.94 5.43
N LEU A 21 -10.21 0.19 6.15
CA LEU A 21 -9.70 -1.10 5.71
C LEU A 21 -10.82 -2.11 5.46
N ASN A 22 -11.81 -2.18 6.35
CA ASN A 22 -12.98 -3.04 6.18
C ASN A 22 -13.81 -2.64 4.95
N THR A 23 -14.01 -1.34 4.74
CA THR A 23 -14.73 -0.84 3.55
C THR A 23 -14.01 -1.24 2.26
N PHE A 24 -12.70 -1.03 2.18
CA PHE A 24 -11.92 -1.41 0.99
C PHE A 24 -11.86 -2.91 0.78
N HIS A 25 -11.79 -3.70 1.85
CA HIS A 25 -11.90 -5.15 1.78
C HIS A 25 -13.21 -5.57 1.13
N CYS A 26 -14.35 -5.09 1.64
CA CYS A 26 -15.67 -5.41 1.08
C CYS A 26 -15.83 -4.94 -0.37
N TYR A 27 -15.39 -3.71 -0.67
CA TYR A 27 -15.44 -3.15 -2.02
C TYR A 27 -14.61 -3.97 -3.02
N SER A 28 -13.38 -4.32 -2.64
CA SER A 28 -12.50 -5.15 -3.47
C SER A 28 -13.05 -6.54 -3.70
N ALA A 29 -13.66 -7.16 -2.69
CA ALA A 29 -14.29 -8.47 -2.81
C ALA A 29 -15.51 -8.44 -3.75
N TYR A 30 -16.37 -7.44 -3.59
CA TYR A 30 -17.57 -7.26 -4.43
C TYR A 30 -17.22 -7.06 -5.91
N HIS A 31 -16.23 -6.22 -6.20
CA HIS A 31 -15.80 -5.94 -7.57
C HIS A 31 -14.73 -6.90 -8.11
N ARG A 32 -14.30 -7.88 -7.31
CA ARG A 32 -13.21 -8.82 -7.63
C ARG A 32 -11.89 -8.13 -7.98
N TYR A 33 -11.59 -7.03 -7.28
CA TYR A 33 -10.30 -6.35 -7.36
C TYR A 33 -9.30 -7.02 -6.44
N ARG A 34 -8.02 -7.03 -6.84
CA ARG A 34 -6.94 -7.43 -5.93
C ARG A 34 -6.76 -6.31 -4.90
N LEU A 35 -6.63 -6.65 -3.63
CA LEU A 35 -6.32 -5.72 -2.54
C LEU A 35 -5.00 -6.11 -1.88
N LEU A 36 -4.06 -5.17 -1.82
CA LEU A 36 -2.79 -5.32 -1.12
C LEU A 36 -2.66 -4.24 -0.04
N VAL A 37 -2.45 -4.66 1.20
CA VAL A 37 -2.22 -3.76 2.33
C VAL A 37 -0.78 -3.96 2.81
N ILE A 38 0.01 -2.90 2.82
CA ILE A 38 1.44 -2.93 3.18
C ILE A 38 1.66 -2.05 4.40
N ASP A 39 2.39 -2.58 5.38
CA ASP A 39 2.92 -1.82 6.50
C ASP A 39 4.33 -1.32 6.13
N PHE A 40 4.50 0.01 6.11
CA PHE A 40 5.75 0.66 5.73
C PHE A 40 6.86 0.42 6.77
N ALA A 41 6.55 0.49 8.06
CA ALA A 41 7.51 0.29 9.15
C ALA A 41 8.13 -1.11 9.18
N THR A 42 7.44 -2.11 8.63
CA THR A 42 7.96 -3.49 8.53
C THR A 42 8.59 -3.80 7.18
N ASN A 43 8.33 -2.98 6.14
CA ASN A 43 8.83 -3.24 4.80
C ASN A 43 10.16 -2.52 4.52
N LYS A 44 11.25 -3.22 4.84
CA LYS A 44 12.65 -2.75 4.65
C LYS A 44 12.95 -2.33 3.20
N THR A 45 12.27 -2.92 2.21
CA THR A 45 12.43 -2.54 0.80
C THR A 45 11.79 -1.18 0.52
N LEU A 46 10.59 -0.92 1.05
CA LEU A 46 9.95 0.41 0.95
C LEU A 46 10.78 1.48 1.66
N GLN A 47 11.26 1.20 2.87
CA GLN A 47 12.09 2.13 3.63
C GLN A 47 13.38 2.51 2.91
N ARG A 48 13.98 1.54 2.21
CA ARG A 48 15.19 1.79 1.43
C ARG A 48 14.93 2.65 0.19
N ILE A 49 13.73 2.58 -0.39
CA ILE A 49 13.34 3.36 -1.57
C ILE A 49 12.87 4.76 -1.17
N CYS A 50 12.22 4.89 -0.02
CA CYS A 50 11.60 6.12 0.45
C CYS A 50 12.25 6.57 1.75
N ASP A 51 13.26 7.44 1.68
CA ASP A 51 13.85 8.04 2.88
C ASP A 51 12.82 8.98 3.54
N GLN A 52 12.47 8.68 4.79
CA GLN A 52 11.18 9.00 5.41
C GLN A 52 11.07 10.47 5.91
N LYS A 53 11.94 11.37 5.45
CA LYS A 53 12.04 12.74 5.99
C LYS A 53 10.90 13.66 5.60
N ASP A 54 10.12 13.35 4.56
CA ASP A 54 9.06 14.24 4.10
C ASP A 54 7.74 13.53 3.77
N VAL A 55 6.71 13.87 4.54
CA VAL A 55 5.34 13.35 4.39
C VAL A 55 4.71 13.71 3.03
N ARG A 56 5.22 14.75 2.37
CA ARG A 56 4.78 15.16 1.02
C ARG A 56 5.36 14.28 -0.09
N LEU A 57 6.50 13.63 0.13
CA LEU A 57 7.08 12.70 -0.85
C LEU A 57 6.34 11.36 -0.92
N TYR A 58 5.47 11.03 0.05
CA TYR A 58 4.72 9.78 0.02
C TYR A 58 3.91 9.61 -1.26
N ARG A 59 3.31 10.69 -1.80
CA ARG A 59 2.43 10.58 -2.98
C ARG A 59 3.20 10.28 -4.28
N LEU A 60 4.38 10.89 -4.47
CA LEU A 60 5.23 10.60 -5.63
C LEU A 60 5.96 9.26 -5.48
N ALA A 61 6.49 8.98 -4.29
CA ALA A 61 7.20 7.74 -4.03
C ALA A 61 6.28 6.52 -4.07
N LEU A 62 5.00 6.67 -3.69
CA LEU A 62 3.97 5.64 -3.88
C LEU A 62 3.78 5.28 -5.35
N ILE A 63 3.87 6.23 -6.29
CA ILE A 63 3.71 5.94 -7.72
C ILE A 63 4.91 5.15 -8.24
N GLU A 64 6.14 5.56 -7.93
CA GLU A 64 7.36 4.81 -8.28
C GLU A 64 7.36 3.41 -7.66
N LEU A 65 6.96 3.32 -6.40
CA LEU A 65 6.78 2.05 -5.71
C LEU A 65 5.67 1.20 -6.34
N PHE A 66 4.56 1.82 -6.76
CA PHE A 66 3.48 1.13 -7.45
C PHE A 66 3.98 0.57 -8.78
N VAL A 67 4.72 1.34 -9.57
CA VAL A 67 5.35 0.85 -10.81
C VAL A 67 6.35 -0.27 -10.53
N HIS A 68 7.17 -0.16 -9.50
CA HIS A 68 8.15 -1.19 -9.12
C HIS A 68 7.49 -2.48 -8.60
N MET A 69 6.48 -2.36 -7.74
CA MET A 69 5.71 -3.51 -7.23
C MET A 69 4.86 -4.15 -8.31
N MET A 70 4.18 -3.36 -9.16
CA MET A 70 3.42 -3.90 -10.29
C MET A 70 4.33 -4.68 -11.23
N ARG A 71 5.56 -4.19 -11.50
CA ARG A 71 6.57 -4.94 -12.27
C ARG A 71 7.01 -6.24 -11.60
N ARG A 72 6.96 -6.36 -10.27
CA ARG A 72 7.28 -7.61 -9.56
C ARG A 72 6.09 -8.56 -9.46
N ILE A 73 4.88 -8.03 -9.26
CA ILE A 73 3.64 -8.81 -9.18
C ILE A 73 3.25 -9.39 -10.55
N GLN A 74 3.51 -8.67 -11.65
CA GLN A 74 3.26 -9.16 -13.02
C GLN A 74 4.32 -10.16 -13.53
N ARG A 75 5.42 -10.37 -12.80
CA ARG A 75 6.47 -11.36 -13.15
C ARG A 75 6.33 -12.70 -12.44
N LYS A 76 5.35 -12.84 -11.54
CA LYS A 76 4.95 -14.11 -10.91
C LYS A 76 3.58 -14.50 -11.43
#